data_AF-A0A2H0B734-F1
#
_entry.id   AF-A0A2H0B734-F1
#
_cell.length_a   1.000
_cell.length_b   1.000
_cell.length_c   1.000
_cell.angle_alpha   90.00
_cell.angle_beta   90.00
_cell.angle_gamma   90.00
#
_symmetry.space_group_name_H-M   'P 1'
#
loop_
_entity.id
_entity.type
_entity.pdbx_description
1 polymer ?
#
loop_
_entity_poly.entity_id
_entity_poly.type
_entity_poly.pdbx_seq_one_letter_code
_entity_poly.pdbx_strand_id
1 'polypeptide(L)'
;MKLIITDFAVDGMKLLLSTGLLHFILPEMERTVGVIQAGHHTKDVWHHSVDAMGACPTKDPVVRLATLIHDSGKPIAFRQDQGKITFYGHEVISGKIAKQIGNRLHLSNLDQERLYILTRYHMFAYDSNMTDAAIRRFVRKVGLENIKDMMRLRMGDRVGGGSPETSWRLKELNDRIEAVLYTPMQIKDLKVSGKDVMEELSINSGPKVGKILQQLFNEVMEDSSKNEREYLLNRIKKIK
;
A
#
# COMPACT_ATOMS: atom_id res chain seq x y z
N MET A 1 19.63 8.06 -3.83
CA MET A 1 19.30 6.62 -3.87
C MET A 1 20.41 5.69 -3.37
N LYS A 2 21.71 5.90 -3.69
CA LYS A 2 22.79 5.00 -3.25
C LYS A 2 22.98 4.93 -1.72
N LEU A 3 22.89 6.07 -1.03
CA LEU A 3 23.08 6.13 0.43
C LEU A 3 22.09 5.24 1.18
N ILE A 4 20.81 5.31 0.82
CA ILE A 4 19.73 4.62 1.53
C ILE A 4 19.74 3.11 1.34
N ILE A 5 20.59 2.53 0.47
CA ILE A 5 20.69 1.07 0.29
C ILE A 5 21.91 0.46 0.98
N THR A 6 22.82 1.27 1.53
CA THR A 6 24.00 0.75 2.24
C THR A 6 23.62 0.15 3.60
N ASP A 7 24.60 -0.50 4.23
CA ASP A 7 24.47 -1.00 5.62
C ASP A 7 24.55 0.15 6.64
N PHE A 8 25.20 1.25 6.28
CA PHE A 8 25.32 2.48 7.08
C PHE A 8 24.28 3.54 6.69
N ALA A 9 23.14 3.14 6.14
CA ALA A 9 22.12 4.07 5.67
C ALA A 9 21.61 4.99 6.78
N VAL A 10 21.44 4.47 8.00
CA VAL A 10 21.01 5.23 9.18
C VAL A 10 22.03 6.34 9.52
N ASP A 11 23.31 5.97 9.64
CA ASP A 11 24.37 6.92 9.95
C ASP A 11 24.54 7.96 8.85
N GLY A 12 24.41 7.53 7.59
CA GLY A 12 24.38 8.41 6.43
C GLY A 12 23.29 9.46 6.50
N MET A 13 22.06 9.09 6.85
CA MET A 13 20.95 10.04 7.01
C MET A 13 21.19 11.01 8.17
N LYS A 14 21.74 10.52 9.30
CA LYS A 14 22.11 11.37 10.43
C LYS A 14 23.20 12.36 10.06
N LEU A 15 24.20 11.94 9.28
CA LEU A 15 25.26 12.82 8.79
C LEU A 15 24.72 13.89 7.85
N LEU A 16 23.78 13.56 6.97
CA LEU A 16 23.11 14.55 6.12
C LEU A 16 22.40 15.61 6.98
N LEU A 17 21.73 15.21 8.06
CA LEU A 17 21.08 16.15 8.97
C LEU A 17 22.10 17.02 9.71
N SER A 18 23.12 16.41 10.35
CA SER A 18 24.08 17.14 11.19
C SER A 18 24.97 18.11 10.41
N THR A 19 25.17 17.86 9.11
CA THR A 19 25.93 18.74 8.20
C THR A 19 25.08 19.79 7.51
N GLY A 20 23.75 19.78 7.70
CA GLY A 20 22.81 20.67 7.01
C GLY A 20 22.54 20.30 5.55
N LEU A 21 23.14 19.22 5.03
CA LEU A 21 22.93 18.78 3.65
C LEU A 21 21.52 18.23 3.40
N LEU A 22 20.86 17.70 4.44
CA LEU A 22 19.49 17.18 4.32
C LEU A 22 18.52 18.25 3.80
N HIS A 23 18.70 19.51 4.20
CA HIS A 23 17.89 20.66 3.78
C HIS A 23 17.80 20.79 2.26
N PHE A 24 18.89 20.50 1.54
CA PHE A 24 18.95 20.64 0.09
C PHE A 24 18.41 19.41 -0.65
N ILE A 25 18.34 18.25 0.00
CA ILE A 25 18.00 16.97 -0.64
C ILE A 25 16.55 16.55 -0.30
N LEU A 26 16.21 16.56 0.98
CA LEU A 26 14.92 16.16 1.55
C LEU A 26 14.49 17.13 2.69
N PRO A 27 14.26 18.43 2.39
CA PRO A 27 13.80 19.40 3.39
C PRO A 27 12.49 19.00 4.07
N GLU A 28 11.69 18.14 3.45
CA GLU A 28 10.47 17.59 4.05
C GLU A 28 10.78 16.71 5.25
N MET A 29 11.90 15.98 5.23
CA MET A 29 12.34 15.15 6.35
C MET A 29 12.99 15.96 7.47
N GLU A 30 13.70 17.05 7.14
CA GLU A 30 14.21 17.96 8.17
C GLU A 30 13.08 18.53 9.04
N ARG A 31 11.92 18.84 8.44
CA ARG A 31 10.72 19.30 9.17
C ARG A 31 10.12 18.27 10.11
N THR A 32 10.55 17.00 10.05
CA THR A 32 10.09 15.94 10.96
C THR A 32 10.91 15.86 12.26
N VAL A 33 12.06 16.54 12.32
CA VAL A 33 12.92 16.58 13.50
C VAL A 33 12.18 17.24 14.66
N GLY A 34 12.18 16.59 15.83
CA GLY A 34 11.51 17.10 17.03
C GLY A 34 9.98 17.01 17.01
N VAL A 35 9.36 16.51 15.94
CA VAL A 35 7.90 16.31 15.91
C VAL A 35 7.54 15.12 16.80
N ILE A 36 6.98 15.43 17.97
CA ILE A 36 6.55 14.46 18.97
C ILE A 36 5.42 13.57 18.44
N GLN A 37 5.45 12.29 18.78
CA GLN A 37 4.42 11.31 18.38
C GLN A 37 3.46 11.03 19.55
N ALA A 38 2.23 10.61 19.21
CA ALA A 38 1.22 10.22 20.20
C ALA A 38 1.46 8.78 20.73
N GLY A 39 0.86 8.43 21.88
CA GLY A 39 0.85 7.04 22.36
C GLY A 39 2.18 6.56 22.94
N HIS A 40 2.54 5.30 22.69
CA HIS A 40 3.74 4.65 23.25
C HIS A 40 5.04 4.91 22.45
N HIS A 41 5.02 5.83 21.50
CA HIS A 41 6.22 6.16 20.74
C HIS A 41 7.24 6.89 21.62
N THR A 42 8.48 6.40 21.64
CA THR A 42 9.58 6.97 22.43
C THR A 42 10.48 7.91 21.62
N LYS A 43 10.20 8.07 20.33
CA LYS A 43 11.03 8.81 19.37
C LYS A 43 10.18 9.87 18.65
N ASP A 44 10.85 10.91 18.16
CA ASP A 44 10.24 11.84 17.21
C ASP A 44 10.08 11.18 15.82
N VAL A 45 9.34 11.85 14.94
CA VAL A 45 9.05 11.34 13.59
C VAL A 45 10.34 11.11 12.78
N TRP A 46 11.35 11.98 12.90
CA TRP A 46 12.62 11.82 12.18
C TRP A 46 13.36 10.52 12.57
N HIS A 47 13.59 10.33 13.88
CA HIS A 47 14.31 9.17 14.38
C HIS A 47 13.55 7.88 14.07
N HIS A 48 12.22 7.89 14.25
CA HIS A 48 11.36 6.78 13.84
C HIS A 48 11.52 6.44 12.36
N SER A 49 11.47 7.44 11.48
CA SER A 49 11.54 7.26 10.03
C SER A 49 12.90 6.71 9.56
N VAL A 50 13.99 7.21 10.13
CA VAL A 50 15.35 6.73 9.82
C VAL A 50 15.54 5.31 10.29
N ASP A 51 15.11 4.98 11.50
CA ASP A 51 15.21 3.62 12.04
C ASP A 51 14.32 2.63 11.26
N ALA A 52 13.12 3.06 10.86
CA ALA A 52 12.22 2.27 10.02
C ALA A 52 12.86 1.95 8.65
N MET A 53 13.47 2.94 8.00
CA MET A 53 14.24 2.74 6.76
C MET A 53 15.44 1.80 6.98
N GLY A 54 16.12 1.93 8.13
CA GLY A 54 17.21 1.07 8.55
C GLY A 54 16.80 -0.40 8.66
N ALA A 55 15.66 -0.64 9.30
CA ALA A 55 15.12 -1.96 9.57
C ALA A 55 14.26 -2.56 8.44
N CYS A 56 13.98 -1.80 7.38
CA CYS A 56 13.19 -2.30 6.24
C CYS A 56 13.91 -3.50 5.58
N PRO A 57 13.28 -4.70 5.50
CA PRO A 57 13.92 -5.94 5.06
C PRO A 57 13.97 -6.04 3.52
N THR A 58 14.55 -5.03 2.88
CA THR A 58 14.82 -4.99 1.45
C THR A 58 15.91 -3.96 1.14
N LYS A 59 16.67 -4.20 0.07
CA LYS A 59 17.63 -3.24 -0.49
C LYS A 59 17.07 -2.48 -1.70
N ASP A 60 15.78 -2.66 -2.00
CA ASP A 60 15.11 -1.86 -3.02
C ASP A 60 15.09 -0.38 -2.60
N PRO A 61 15.69 0.52 -3.40
CA PRO A 61 15.84 1.92 -3.02
C PRO A 61 14.50 2.66 -2.96
N VAL A 62 13.50 2.28 -3.76
CA VAL A 62 12.17 2.94 -3.75
C VAL A 62 11.41 2.56 -2.50
N VAL A 63 11.46 1.28 -2.09
CA VAL A 63 10.81 0.82 -0.86
C VAL A 63 11.46 1.43 0.38
N ARG A 64 12.80 1.50 0.43
CA ARG A 64 13.51 2.18 1.53
C ARG A 64 13.22 3.67 1.55
N LEU A 65 13.16 4.34 0.40
CA LEU A 65 12.78 5.76 0.33
C LEU A 65 11.33 5.96 0.80
N ALA A 66 10.38 5.13 0.36
CA ALA A 66 9.00 5.17 0.81
C ALA A 66 8.91 4.98 2.34
N THR A 67 9.69 4.05 2.89
CA THR A 67 9.75 3.81 4.34
C THR A 67 10.34 5.01 5.09
N LEU A 68 11.37 5.67 4.54
CA LEU A 68 11.93 6.89 5.13
C LEU A 68 10.92 8.04 5.15
N ILE A 69 10.07 8.19 4.12
CA ILE A 69 9.20 9.36 3.98
C ILE A 69 7.74 9.10 4.33
N HIS A 70 7.40 7.89 4.81
CA HIS A 70 6.00 7.45 4.97
C HIS A 70 5.18 8.40 5.84
N ASP A 71 5.84 9.01 6.83
CA ASP A 71 5.28 9.92 7.83
C ASP A 71 5.63 11.41 7.60
N SER A 72 6.21 11.76 6.45
CA SER A 72 6.64 13.13 6.12
C SER A 72 5.52 14.18 6.18
N GLY A 73 4.26 13.76 6.13
CA GLY A 73 3.08 14.60 6.27
C GLY A 73 2.67 14.91 7.72
N LYS A 74 3.21 14.20 8.72
CA LYS A 74 2.88 14.40 10.15
C LYS A 74 3.11 15.84 10.63
N PRO A 75 4.21 16.54 10.29
CA PRO A 75 4.40 17.93 10.72
C PRO A 75 3.26 18.87 10.29
N ILE A 76 2.72 18.65 9.09
CA ILE A 76 1.62 19.47 8.52
C ILE A 76 0.27 19.06 9.13
N ALA A 77 0.08 17.76 9.35
CA ALA A 77 -1.13 17.19 9.93
C ALA A 77 -1.21 17.34 11.46
N PHE A 78 -0.13 17.76 12.12
CA PHE A 78 -0.03 17.82 13.57
C PHE A 78 -1.12 18.70 14.16
N ARG A 79 -1.89 18.14 15.09
CA ARG A 79 -2.85 18.86 15.92
C ARG A 79 -2.69 18.39 17.36
N GLN A 80 -2.75 19.33 18.30
CA GLN A 80 -2.74 19.05 19.72
C GLN A 80 -3.91 19.77 20.37
N ASP A 81 -4.81 19.01 20.98
CA ASP A 81 -5.95 19.53 21.73
C ASP A 81 -6.05 18.80 23.07
N GLN A 82 -6.14 19.56 24.17
CA GLN A 82 -6.19 19.03 25.55
C GLN A 82 -5.14 17.93 25.85
N GLY A 83 -3.92 18.11 25.33
CA GLY A 83 -2.81 17.14 25.50
C GLY A 83 -2.87 15.91 24.58
N LYS A 84 -3.92 15.75 23.77
CA LYS A 84 -4.04 14.68 22.78
C LYS A 84 -3.47 15.13 21.43
N ILE A 85 -2.46 14.39 20.96
CA ILE A 85 -1.83 14.62 19.66
C ILE A 85 -2.52 13.77 18.58
N THR A 86 -2.79 14.35 17.42
CA THR A 86 -3.36 13.67 16.25
C THR A 86 -2.68 14.09 14.95
N PHE A 87 -2.78 13.22 13.94
CA PHE A 87 -2.16 13.37 12.62
C PHE A 87 -3.14 12.99 11.50
N TYR A 88 -4.39 13.44 11.59
CA TYR A 88 -5.42 13.02 10.64
C TYR A 88 -5.05 13.41 9.20
N GLY A 89 -5.07 12.43 8.30
CA GLY A 89 -4.77 12.62 6.88
C GLY A 89 -3.28 12.79 6.55
N HIS A 90 -2.36 12.55 7.49
CA HIS A 90 -0.93 12.65 7.21
C HIS A 90 -0.48 11.74 6.07
N GLU A 91 -1.12 10.59 5.87
CA GLU A 91 -0.78 9.65 4.82
C GLU A 91 -1.18 10.18 3.42
N VAL A 92 -2.24 11.00 3.35
CA VAL A 92 -2.60 11.75 2.12
C VAL A 92 -1.52 12.79 1.81
N ILE A 93 -1.12 13.55 2.83
CA ILE A 93 -0.12 14.62 2.70
C ILE A 93 1.24 14.02 2.33
N SER A 94 1.65 12.94 3.01
CA SER A 94 2.87 12.20 2.73
C SER A 94 2.87 11.67 1.29
N GLY A 95 1.73 11.19 0.78
CA GLY A 95 1.61 10.81 -0.63
C GLY A 95 1.85 11.99 -1.59
N LYS A 96 1.35 13.19 -1.29
CA LYS A 96 1.64 14.39 -2.10
C LYS A 96 3.13 14.75 -2.06
N ILE A 97 3.73 14.70 -0.86
CA ILE A 97 5.16 14.92 -0.65
C ILE A 97 5.99 13.89 -1.44
N ALA A 98 5.60 12.62 -1.43
CA ALA A 98 6.25 11.55 -2.16
C ALA A 98 6.33 11.83 -3.67
N LYS A 99 5.25 12.36 -4.28
CA LYS A 99 5.27 12.78 -5.69
C LYS A 99 6.25 13.93 -5.94
N GLN A 100 6.30 14.92 -5.04
CA GLN A 100 7.24 16.04 -5.14
C GLN A 100 8.69 15.57 -5.03
N ILE A 101 8.98 14.70 -4.07
CA ILE A 101 10.30 14.09 -3.88
C ILE A 101 10.69 13.25 -5.10
N GLY A 102 9.79 12.39 -5.60
CA GLY A 102 10.04 11.56 -6.77
C GLY A 102 10.41 12.38 -8.02
N ASN A 103 9.71 13.50 -8.23
CA ASN A 103 10.02 14.45 -9.31
C ASN A 103 11.39 15.13 -9.10
N ARG A 104 11.67 15.66 -7.90
CA ARG A 104 12.93 16.34 -7.59
C ARG A 104 14.14 15.40 -7.70
N LEU A 105 13.96 14.12 -7.38
CA LEU A 105 14.99 13.09 -7.50
C LEU A 105 15.06 12.47 -8.90
N HIS A 106 14.26 12.95 -9.86
CA HIS A 106 14.21 12.46 -11.24
C HIS A 106 14.00 10.94 -11.34
N LEU A 107 13.11 10.40 -10.50
CA LEU A 107 12.75 8.97 -10.57
C LEU A 107 11.94 8.68 -11.84
N SER A 108 12.01 7.43 -12.32
CA SER A 108 11.17 6.97 -13.42
C SER A 108 9.68 7.10 -13.07
N ASN A 109 8.79 7.24 -14.06
CA ASN A 109 7.35 7.33 -13.81
C ASN A 109 6.83 6.15 -12.97
N LEU A 110 7.34 4.94 -13.25
CA LEU A 110 7.02 3.73 -12.51
C LEU A 110 7.45 3.83 -11.03
N ASP A 111 8.68 4.29 -10.78
CA ASP A 111 9.20 4.44 -9.42
C ASP A 111 8.50 5.57 -8.66
N GLN A 112 8.11 6.65 -9.33
CA GLN A 112 7.32 7.73 -8.72
C GLN A 112 5.94 7.23 -8.29
N GLU A 113 5.28 6.45 -9.15
CA GLU A 113 3.99 5.83 -8.83
C GLU A 113 4.12 4.85 -7.66
N ARG A 114 5.13 3.97 -7.69
CA ARG A 114 5.42 3.03 -6.61
C ARG A 114 5.75 3.73 -5.29
N LEU A 115 6.58 4.78 -5.32
CA LEU A 115 6.89 5.63 -4.16
C LEU A 115 5.62 6.27 -3.57
N TYR A 116 4.76 6.81 -4.43
CA TYR A 116 3.47 7.38 -4.04
C TYR A 116 2.55 6.34 -3.40
N ILE A 117 2.36 5.18 -4.03
CA ILE A 117 1.48 4.12 -3.56
C ILE A 117 1.91 3.63 -2.17
N LEU A 118 3.19 3.29 -2.03
CA LEU A 118 3.75 2.77 -0.78
C LEU A 118 3.60 3.80 0.34
N THR A 119 3.86 5.08 0.05
CA THR A 119 3.71 6.17 1.03
C THR A 119 2.26 6.47 1.36
N ARG A 120 1.36 6.54 0.36
CA ARG A 120 -0.04 6.96 0.53
C ARG A 120 -0.88 5.93 1.30
N TYR A 121 -0.56 4.65 1.11
CA TYR A 121 -1.33 3.52 1.64
C TYR A 121 -0.59 2.73 2.72
N HIS A 122 0.52 3.28 3.27
CA HIS A 122 1.27 2.65 4.35
C HIS A 122 0.40 2.39 5.59
N MET A 123 -0.57 3.28 5.85
CA MET A 123 -1.57 3.10 6.89
C MET A 123 -2.62 2.07 6.49
N PHE A 124 -2.54 0.90 7.12
CA PHE A 124 -3.57 -0.13 7.11
C PHE A 124 -3.62 -0.84 8.47
N ALA A 125 -4.77 -1.41 8.79
CA ALA A 125 -4.96 -2.23 9.98
C ALA A 125 -5.57 -3.56 9.55
N TYR A 126 -5.29 -4.61 10.32
CA TYR A 126 -5.87 -5.93 10.13
C TYR A 126 -6.55 -6.39 11.41
N ASP A 127 -7.70 -7.02 11.25
CA ASP A 127 -8.45 -7.74 12.26
C ASP A 127 -8.93 -9.06 11.64
N SER A 128 -8.98 -10.14 12.42
CA SER A 128 -9.36 -11.47 11.92
C SER A 128 -10.78 -11.49 11.34
N ASN A 129 -11.68 -10.60 11.77
CA ASN A 129 -13.04 -10.48 11.23
C ASN A 129 -13.12 -9.68 9.93
N MET A 130 -11.99 -9.14 9.43
CA MET A 130 -11.96 -8.43 8.16
C MET A 130 -12.43 -9.36 7.04
N THR A 131 -13.37 -8.92 6.20
CA THR A 131 -13.89 -9.75 5.10
C THR A 131 -12.89 -9.85 3.95
N ASP A 132 -12.96 -10.93 3.17
CA ASP A 132 -12.13 -11.08 1.97
C ASP A 132 -12.33 -9.94 0.97
N ALA A 133 -13.56 -9.41 0.89
CA ALA A 133 -13.86 -8.24 0.07
C ALA A 133 -13.09 -6.99 0.55
N ALA A 134 -12.89 -6.82 1.86
CA ALA A 134 -12.07 -5.74 2.40
C ALA A 134 -10.58 -5.92 2.07
N ILE A 135 -10.06 -7.15 2.15
CA ILE A 135 -8.69 -7.49 1.75
C ILE A 135 -8.50 -7.22 0.25
N ARG A 136 -9.41 -7.69 -0.61
CA ARG A 136 -9.38 -7.39 -2.06
C ARG A 136 -9.47 -5.89 -2.36
N ARG A 137 -10.18 -5.09 -1.55
CA ARG A 137 -10.19 -3.62 -1.69
C ARG A 137 -8.83 -3.01 -1.34
N PHE A 138 -8.17 -3.50 -0.29
CA PHE A 138 -6.82 -3.07 0.07
C PHE A 138 -5.83 -3.41 -1.04
N VAL A 139 -5.82 -4.66 -1.51
CA VAL A 139 -4.97 -5.12 -2.63
C VAL A 139 -5.16 -4.25 -3.87
N ARG A 140 -6.41 -3.98 -4.27
CA ARG A 140 -6.69 -3.13 -5.44
C ARG A 140 -6.21 -1.69 -5.29
N LYS A 141 -6.24 -1.13 -4.07
CA LYS A 141 -5.73 0.24 -3.83
C LYS A 141 -4.21 0.31 -3.93
N VAL A 142 -3.53 -0.73 -3.45
CA VAL A 142 -2.07 -0.82 -3.42
C VAL A 142 -1.49 -1.31 -4.76
N GLY A 143 -2.25 -2.10 -5.52
CA GLY A 143 -1.73 -2.84 -6.68
C GLY A 143 -1.07 -4.13 -6.21
N LEU A 144 -1.37 -5.24 -6.89
CA LEU A 144 -0.89 -6.57 -6.52
C LEU A 144 0.65 -6.61 -6.50
N GLU A 145 1.28 -6.00 -7.49
CA GLU A 145 2.72 -5.91 -7.67
C GLU A 145 3.43 -5.21 -6.50
N ASN A 146 2.73 -4.37 -5.74
CA ASN A 146 3.30 -3.59 -4.63
C ASN A 146 3.04 -4.23 -3.24
N ILE A 147 2.24 -5.30 -3.14
CA ILE A 147 1.84 -5.86 -1.85
C ILE A 147 3.02 -6.34 -1.03
N LYS A 148 3.93 -7.09 -1.65
CA LYS A 148 5.12 -7.60 -0.97
C LYS A 148 5.97 -6.47 -0.40
N ASP A 149 6.07 -5.36 -1.12
CA ASP A 149 6.84 -4.20 -0.69
C ASP A 149 6.11 -3.37 0.36
N MET A 150 4.79 -3.30 0.29
CA MET A 150 3.96 -2.72 1.35
C MET A 150 4.12 -3.49 2.67
N MET A 151 4.19 -4.82 2.63
CA MET A 151 4.46 -5.64 3.83
C MET A 151 5.87 -5.38 4.37
N ARG A 152 6.89 -5.28 3.52
CA ARG A 152 8.28 -4.94 3.93
C ARG A 152 8.38 -3.55 4.53
N LEU A 153 7.72 -2.55 3.95
CA LEU A 153 7.63 -1.21 4.52
C LEU A 153 7.02 -1.28 5.92
N ARG A 154 5.90 -2.01 6.07
CA ARG A 154 5.26 -2.20 7.38
C ARG A 154 6.17 -2.90 8.40
N MET A 155 6.96 -3.88 7.98
CA MET A 155 7.94 -4.53 8.86
C MET A 155 8.98 -3.53 9.37
N GLY A 156 9.52 -2.70 8.47
CA GLY A 156 10.45 -1.62 8.84
C GLY A 156 9.84 -0.61 9.81
N ASP A 157 8.65 -0.08 9.49
CA ASP A 157 7.86 0.82 10.36
C ASP A 157 7.69 0.25 11.77
N ARG A 158 7.28 -1.02 11.89
CA ARG A 158 7.14 -1.70 13.18
C ARG A 158 8.43 -1.71 13.99
N VAL A 159 9.55 -2.11 13.39
CA VAL A 159 10.86 -2.15 14.08
C VAL A 159 11.33 -0.74 14.44
N GLY A 160 11.18 0.23 13.54
CA GLY A 160 11.50 1.64 13.80
C GLY A 160 10.66 2.24 14.93
N GLY A 161 9.43 1.76 15.11
CA GLY A 161 8.56 2.09 16.24
C GLY A 161 8.81 1.29 17.52
N GLY A 162 9.80 0.39 17.55
CA GLY A 162 10.14 -0.43 18.73
C GLY A 162 9.32 -1.71 18.89
N SER A 163 8.52 -2.09 17.89
CA SER A 163 7.77 -3.36 17.86
C SER A 163 8.56 -4.48 17.17
N PRO A 164 8.25 -5.76 17.44
CA PRO A 164 8.78 -6.85 16.63
C PRO A 164 8.41 -6.71 15.15
N GLU A 165 9.34 -7.11 14.28
CA GLU A 165 9.24 -7.00 12.82
C GLU A 165 7.91 -7.55 12.29
N THR A 166 7.51 -8.72 12.76
CA THR A 166 6.23 -9.34 12.42
C THR A 166 5.28 -9.37 13.60
N SER A 167 4.02 -9.72 13.33
CA SER A 167 2.99 -10.02 14.32
C SER A 167 2.05 -11.08 13.75
N TRP A 168 1.28 -11.74 14.61
CA TRP A 168 0.25 -12.68 14.14
C TRP A 168 -0.71 -12.02 13.13
N ARG A 169 -1.08 -10.74 13.35
CA ARG A 169 -1.92 -9.96 12.44
C ARG A 169 -1.30 -9.78 11.06
N LEU A 170 -0.02 -9.42 11.02
CA LEU A 170 0.68 -9.19 9.75
C LEU A 170 0.87 -10.50 8.98
N LYS A 171 1.18 -11.59 9.69
CA LYS A 171 1.29 -12.93 9.12
C LYS A 171 -0.04 -13.41 8.56
N GLU A 172 -1.11 -13.35 9.35
CA GLU A 172 -2.45 -13.78 8.91
C GLU A 172 -2.98 -12.93 7.75
N LEU A 173 -2.75 -11.61 7.76
CA LEU A 173 -3.06 -10.76 6.61
C LEU A 173 -2.32 -11.22 5.35
N ASN A 174 -1.02 -11.54 5.45
CA ASN A 174 -0.25 -12.01 4.31
C ASN A 174 -0.82 -13.34 3.78
N ASP A 175 -1.07 -14.31 4.66
CA ASP A 175 -1.63 -15.62 4.31
C ASP A 175 -3.01 -15.47 3.64
N ARG A 176 -3.86 -14.58 4.15
CA ARG A 176 -5.17 -14.29 3.55
C ARG A 176 -5.09 -13.53 2.24
N ILE A 177 -4.13 -12.61 2.09
CA ILE A 177 -3.88 -11.95 0.81
C ILE A 177 -3.53 -13.03 -0.23
N GLU A 178 -2.59 -13.92 0.07
CA GLU A 178 -2.25 -15.02 -0.83
C GLU A 178 -3.50 -15.86 -1.19
N ALA A 179 -4.31 -16.26 -0.21
CA ALA A 179 -5.53 -17.02 -0.43
C ALA A 179 -6.54 -16.31 -1.36
N VAL A 180 -6.77 -15.00 -1.19
CA VAL A 180 -7.70 -14.24 -2.04
C VAL A 180 -7.11 -13.86 -3.41
N LEU A 181 -5.80 -14.02 -3.62
CA LEU A 181 -5.16 -13.78 -4.91
C LEU A 181 -5.19 -14.98 -5.85
N TYR A 182 -5.33 -16.18 -5.31
CA TYR A 182 -5.67 -17.37 -6.09
C TYR A 182 -7.13 -17.36 -6.59
N THR A 183 -7.87 -16.28 -6.32
CA THR A 183 -9.23 -15.99 -6.78
C THR A 183 -9.21 -14.94 -7.90
N PRO A 184 -10.06 -15.04 -8.94
CA PRO A 184 -10.17 -14.07 -10.04
C PRO A 184 -10.30 -12.62 -9.56
N MET A 185 -9.54 -11.70 -10.17
CA MET A 185 -9.47 -10.29 -9.75
C MET A 185 -9.99 -9.29 -10.78
N GLN A 186 -10.16 -9.70 -12.03
CA GLN A 186 -10.69 -8.89 -13.12
C GLN A 186 -11.73 -9.69 -13.92
N ILE A 187 -12.60 -9.00 -14.68
CA ILE A 187 -13.56 -9.66 -15.58
C ILE A 187 -12.87 -10.64 -16.54
N LYS A 188 -11.66 -10.30 -17.01
CA LYS A 188 -10.88 -11.17 -17.91
C LYS A 188 -10.43 -12.49 -17.26
N ASP A 189 -10.46 -12.56 -15.94
CA ASP A 189 -10.09 -13.76 -15.18
C ASP A 189 -11.28 -14.72 -15.02
N LEU A 190 -12.48 -14.32 -15.45
CA LEU A 190 -13.63 -15.21 -15.54
C LEU A 190 -13.35 -16.36 -16.51
N LYS A 191 -13.81 -17.57 -16.19
CA LYS A 191 -13.77 -18.73 -17.11
C LYS A 191 -14.79 -18.65 -18.25
N VAL A 192 -15.46 -17.51 -18.39
CA VAL A 192 -16.35 -17.15 -19.50
C VAL A 192 -16.00 -15.77 -20.03
N SER A 193 -16.37 -15.52 -21.28
CA SER A 193 -16.07 -14.33 -22.04
C SER A 193 -17.34 -13.67 -22.56
N GLY A 194 -17.20 -12.50 -23.19
CA GLY A 194 -18.33 -11.86 -23.87
C GLY A 194 -18.94 -12.73 -24.98
N LYS A 195 -18.13 -13.59 -25.61
CA LYS A 195 -18.62 -14.54 -26.63
C LYS A 195 -19.59 -15.56 -26.03
N ASP A 196 -19.23 -16.12 -24.87
CA ASP A 196 -20.09 -17.08 -24.16
C ASP A 196 -21.44 -16.44 -23.78
N VAL A 197 -21.44 -15.17 -23.34
CA VAL A 197 -22.67 -14.43 -23.02
C VAL A 197 -23.53 -14.19 -24.28
N MET A 198 -22.92 -13.83 -25.40
CA MET A 198 -23.62 -13.60 -26.66
C MET A 198 -24.26 -14.89 -27.20
N GLU A 199 -23.55 -16.01 -27.13
CA GLU A 199 -24.03 -17.32 -27.58
C GLU A 199 -25.19 -17.82 -26.71
N GLU A 200 -25.02 -17.82 -25.39
CA GLU A 200 -26.03 -18.36 -24.46
C GLU A 200 -27.33 -17.55 -24.40
N LEU A 201 -27.24 -16.23 -24.60
CA LEU A 201 -28.42 -15.34 -24.58
C LEU A 201 -28.93 -14.94 -25.95
N SER A 202 -28.23 -15.36 -27.03
CA SER A 202 -28.54 -14.95 -28.41
C SER A 202 -28.66 -13.43 -28.56
N ILE A 203 -27.70 -12.69 -28.00
CA ILE A 203 -27.64 -11.22 -28.06
C ILE A 203 -26.41 -10.75 -28.82
N ASN A 204 -26.51 -9.59 -29.47
CA ASN A 204 -25.38 -8.94 -30.13
C ASN A 204 -24.42 -8.30 -29.12
N SER A 205 -23.20 -7.99 -29.60
CA SER A 205 -22.22 -7.24 -28.82
C SER A 205 -22.79 -5.87 -28.41
N GLY A 206 -22.51 -5.46 -27.17
CA GLY A 206 -22.97 -4.17 -26.67
C GLY A 206 -22.88 -4.05 -25.14
N PRO A 207 -23.33 -2.90 -24.59
CA PRO A 207 -23.20 -2.59 -23.16
C PRO A 207 -23.85 -3.63 -22.23
N LYS A 208 -24.88 -4.33 -22.70
CA LYS A 208 -25.58 -5.38 -21.94
C LYS A 208 -24.64 -6.56 -21.62
N VAL A 209 -23.75 -6.95 -22.55
CA VAL A 209 -22.76 -8.02 -22.34
C VAL A 209 -21.80 -7.64 -21.21
N GLY A 210 -21.28 -6.40 -21.24
CA GLY A 210 -20.40 -5.89 -20.19
C GLY A 210 -21.06 -5.86 -18.81
N LYS A 211 -22.35 -5.47 -18.73
CA LYS A 211 -23.11 -5.49 -17.47
C LYS A 211 -23.26 -6.90 -16.91
N ILE A 212 -23.53 -7.90 -17.76
CA ILE A 212 -23.66 -9.30 -17.33
C ILE A 212 -22.31 -9.83 -16.83
N LEU A 213 -21.23 -9.59 -17.58
CA LEU A 213 -19.89 -9.97 -17.16
C LEU A 213 -19.49 -9.30 -15.83
N GLN A 214 -19.85 -8.03 -15.64
CA GLN A 214 -19.63 -7.31 -14.38
C GLN A 214 -20.45 -7.92 -13.22
N GLN A 215 -21.68 -8.35 -13.48
CA GLN A 215 -22.52 -9.02 -12.48
C GLN A 215 -21.93 -10.38 -12.08
N LEU A 216 -21.56 -11.22 -13.05
CA LEU A 216 -20.89 -12.50 -12.80
C LEU A 216 -19.57 -12.32 -12.06
N PHE A 217 -18.80 -11.31 -12.47
CA PHE A 217 -17.56 -10.96 -11.79
C PHE A 217 -17.80 -10.56 -10.34
N ASN A 218 -18.86 -9.79 -10.04
CA ASN A 218 -19.20 -9.46 -8.67
C ASN A 218 -19.59 -10.72 -7.85
N GLU A 219 -20.33 -11.67 -8.43
CA GLU A 219 -20.66 -12.95 -7.78
C GLU A 219 -19.41 -13.80 -7.49
N VAL A 220 -18.49 -13.89 -8.46
CA VAL A 220 -17.19 -14.57 -8.29
C VAL A 220 -16.30 -13.86 -7.28
N MET A 221 -16.40 -12.54 -7.20
CA MET A 221 -15.73 -11.73 -6.19
C MET A 221 -16.32 -11.89 -4.80
N GLU A 222 -17.53 -12.43 -4.66
CA GLU A 222 -18.12 -12.80 -3.36
C GLU A 222 -17.76 -14.24 -2.98
N ASP A 223 -17.74 -15.14 -3.96
CA ASP A 223 -17.38 -16.54 -3.79
C ASP A 223 -16.57 -17.03 -5.00
N SER A 224 -15.27 -17.25 -4.77
CA SER A 224 -14.29 -17.60 -5.81
C SER A 224 -14.53 -18.96 -6.45
N SER A 225 -15.16 -19.88 -5.71
CA SER A 225 -15.47 -21.23 -6.19
C SER A 225 -16.44 -21.20 -7.38
N LYS A 226 -17.18 -20.10 -7.54
CA LYS A 226 -18.09 -19.87 -8.67
C LYS A 226 -17.37 -19.52 -9.97
N ASN A 227 -16.05 -19.33 -9.99
CA ASN A 227 -15.31 -19.16 -11.24
C ASN A 227 -15.04 -20.48 -11.96
N GLU A 228 -16.10 -21.27 -12.09
CA GLU A 228 -16.13 -22.56 -12.75
C GLU A 228 -16.95 -22.37 -14.02
N ARG A 229 -16.46 -22.86 -15.16
CA ARG A 229 -17.06 -22.53 -16.47
C ARG A 229 -18.50 -23.02 -16.55
N GLU A 230 -18.80 -24.19 -16.01
CA GLU A 230 -20.13 -24.78 -16.02
C GLU A 230 -21.10 -23.96 -15.16
N TYR A 231 -20.66 -23.56 -13.96
CA TYR A 231 -21.45 -22.68 -13.09
C TYR A 231 -21.80 -21.37 -13.81
N LEU A 232 -20.82 -20.71 -14.41
CA LEU A 232 -21.00 -19.39 -15.04
C LEU A 232 -21.92 -19.45 -16.27
N LEU A 233 -21.80 -20.48 -17.10
CA LEU A 233 -22.72 -20.69 -18.24
C LEU A 233 -24.16 -20.91 -17.77
N ASN A 234 -24.36 -21.74 -16.73
CA ASN A 234 -25.67 -21.93 -16.13
C ASN A 234 -26.23 -20.66 -15.50
N ARG A 235 -25.35 -19.83 -14.90
CA ARG A 235 -25.74 -18.56 -14.32
C ARG A 235 -26.16 -17.55 -15.40
N ILE A 236 -25.45 -17.49 -16.52
CA ILE A 236 -25.81 -16.64 -17.69
C ILE A 236 -27.25 -16.94 -18.15
N LYS A 237 -27.60 -18.21 -18.33
CA LYS A 237 -28.96 -18.63 -18.73
C LYS A 237 -30.07 -18.13 -17.79
N LYS A 238 -29.75 -17.95 -16.50
CA LYS A 238 -30.67 -17.50 -15.45
C LYS A 238 -30.75 -15.97 -15.30
N ILE A 239 -29.92 -15.19 -16.00
CA ILE A 239 -29.87 -13.70 -15.91
C ILE A 239 -30.88 -13.04 -16.89
N LYS A 240 -31.83 -13.80 -17.44
CA LYS A 240 -32.83 -13.30 -18.40
C LYS A 240 -33.58 -12.05 -17.93
#